data_AF-A0A076GZ31-F1
#
_entry.id   AF-A0A076GZ31-F1
#
_cell.length_a   1.000
_cell.length_b   1.000
_cell.length_c   1.000
_cell.angle_alpha   90.00
_cell.angle_beta   90.00
_cell.angle_gamma   90.00
#
_symmetry.space_group_name_H-M   'P 1'
#
loop_
_entity.id
_entity.type
_entity.pdbx_description
1 polymer ?
#
loop_
_entity_poly.entity_id
_entity_poly.type
_entity_poly.pdbx_seq_one_letter_code
_entity_poly.pdbx_strand_id
1 'polypeptide(L)'
;MTITTGAGATERQSDWDVESVCNDVIADGNLSRRKRSFLEQILKRTQETLSETSSLDIADGFYCEEMELPRGSYWCEVIAASLDYLKPRRHQDGGSRLIELRRELMLNNLIDPEEFEALNC
;
A
#
# COMPACT_ATOMS: atom_id res chain seq x y z
N MET A 1 -13.63 33.27 -23.37
CA MET A 1 -13.48 33.55 -21.93
C MET A 1 -12.25 32.82 -21.46
N THR A 2 -11.24 33.56 -21.02
CA THR A 2 -9.96 33.02 -20.54
C THR A 2 -10.12 32.70 -19.05
N ILE A 3 -10.04 31.42 -18.69
CA ILE A 3 -9.97 31.02 -17.28
C ILE A 3 -8.49 30.90 -16.93
N THR A 4 -8.01 31.88 -16.19
CA THR A 4 -6.73 31.87 -15.49
C THR A 4 -6.84 30.87 -14.34
N THR A 5 -6.34 29.65 -14.50
CA THR A 5 -6.16 28.72 -13.38
C THR A 5 -4.95 29.16 -12.57
N GLY A 6 -5.23 29.98 -11.54
CA GLY A 6 -4.26 30.34 -10.52
C GLY A 6 -3.76 29.10 -9.77
N ALA A 7 -2.50 29.17 -9.35
CA ALA A 7 -1.85 28.21 -8.48
C ALA A 7 -2.73 27.87 -7.25
N GLY A 8 -2.82 26.58 -6.94
CA GLY A 8 -3.41 26.10 -5.69
C GLY A 8 -4.77 25.40 -5.82
N ALA A 9 -4.91 24.44 -6.74
CA ALA A 9 -5.90 23.38 -6.53
C ALA A 9 -5.39 22.51 -5.37
N THR A 10 -5.84 22.78 -4.15
CA THR A 10 -5.66 21.84 -3.05
C THR A 10 -6.49 20.60 -3.37
N GLU A 11 -5.84 19.51 -3.76
CA GLU A 11 -6.49 18.21 -3.92
C GLU A 11 -7.39 17.93 -2.72
N ARG A 12 -8.65 17.58 -2.97
CA ARG A 12 -9.55 17.16 -1.92
C ARG A 12 -9.28 15.69 -1.64
N GLN A 13 -9.54 15.23 -0.42
CA GLN A 13 -9.44 13.80 -0.08
C GLN A 13 -10.37 12.92 -0.92
N SER A 14 -11.46 13.47 -1.44
CA SER A 14 -12.37 12.77 -2.37
C SER A 14 -11.75 12.44 -3.72
N ASP A 15 -10.64 13.10 -4.05
CA ASP A 15 -9.96 12.97 -5.34
C ASP A 15 -8.82 11.95 -5.27
N TRP A 16 -8.57 11.38 -4.08
CA TRP A 16 -7.53 10.38 -3.87
C TRP A 16 -8.05 8.98 -4.14
N ASP A 17 -7.37 8.29 -5.04
CA ASP A 17 -7.44 6.84 -5.17
C ASP A 17 -6.14 6.20 -4.63
N VAL A 18 -6.17 4.88 -4.39
CA VAL A 18 -5.02 4.15 -3.82
C VAL A 18 -3.82 4.23 -4.75
N GLU A 19 -4.05 4.04 -6.05
CA GLU A 19 -3.01 3.97 -7.07
C GLU A 19 -2.23 5.28 -7.18
N SER A 20 -2.92 6.41 -7.30
CA SER A 20 -2.32 7.76 -7.35
C SER A 20 -1.53 8.07 -6.08
N VAL A 21 -2.08 7.78 -4.90
CA VAL A 21 -1.37 8.03 -3.63
C VAL A 21 -0.13 7.15 -3.50
N CYS A 22 -0.18 5.90 -3.95
CA CYS A 22 1.00 5.02 -3.97
C CYS A 22 2.02 5.46 -5.03
N ASN A 23 1.58 5.96 -6.19
CA ASN A 23 2.47 6.54 -7.20
C ASN A 23 3.18 7.80 -6.69
N ASP A 24 2.53 8.62 -5.88
CA ASP A 24 3.18 9.76 -5.21
C ASP A 24 4.32 9.30 -4.27
N VAL A 25 4.19 8.13 -3.63
CA VAL A 25 5.27 7.57 -2.80
C VAL A 25 6.51 7.30 -3.64
N ILE A 26 6.34 6.71 -4.82
CA ILE A 26 7.44 6.40 -5.74
C ILE A 26 8.05 7.70 -6.27
N ALA A 27 7.22 8.65 -6.67
CA ALA A 27 7.67 9.88 -7.31
C ALA A 27 8.43 10.80 -6.35
N ASP A 28 7.91 10.98 -5.14
CA ASP A 28 8.42 11.99 -4.20
C ASP A 28 9.24 11.38 -3.04
N GLY A 29 9.21 10.06 -2.85
CA GLY A 29 9.80 9.38 -1.70
C GLY A 29 9.18 9.80 -0.36
N ASN A 30 8.05 10.53 -0.38
CA ASN A 30 7.40 11.07 0.79
C ASN A 30 5.90 11.27 0.55
N LEU A 31 5.12 11.31 1.62
CA LEU A 31 3.69 11.65 1.57
C LEU A 31 3.33 12.68 2.62
N SER A 32 2.33 13.51 2.30
CA SER A 32 1.66 14.34 3.30
C SER A 32 1.08 13.47 4.43
N ARG A 33 0.98 14.02 5.65
CA ARG A 33 0.40 13.32 6.80
C ARG A 33 -1.00 12.76 6.51
N ARG A 34 -1.79 13.47 5.69
CA ARG A 34 -3.15 13.05 5.34
C ARG A 34 -3.16 11.90 4.34
N LYS A 35 -2.32 11.93 3.30
CA LYS A 35 -2.17 10.82 2.33
C LYS A 35 -1.66 9.55 3.03
N ARG A 36 -0.72 9.70 3.97
CA ARG A 36 -0.26 8.59 4.82
C ARG A 36 -1.38 8.01 5.68
N SER A 37 -2.17 8.86 6.34
CA SER A 37 -3.30 8.40 7.16
C SER A 37 -4.38 7.71 6.33
N PHE A 38 -4.59 8.15 5.08
CA PHE A 38 -5.47 7.49 4.13
C PHE A 38 -5.02 6.06 3.82
N LEU A 39 -3.74 5.87 3.49
CA LEU A 39 -3.15 4.53 3.29
C LEU A 39 -3.26 3.64 4.55
N GLU A 40 -2.97 4.19 5.73
CA GLU A 40 -3.10 3.46 7.00
C GLU A 40 -4.54 3.00 7.27
N GLN A 41 -5.54 3.83 6.94
CA GLN A 41 -6.96 3.48 7.11
C GLN A 41 -7.41 2.39 6.14
N ILE A 42 -6.96 2.44 4.89
CA ILE A 42 -7.28 1.40 3.89
C ILE A 42 -6.67 0.08 4.31
N LEU A 43 -5.38 0.06 4.67
CA LEU A 43 -4.71 -1.15 5.14
C LEU A 43 -5.43 -1.76 6.35
N LYS A 44 -5.74 -0.94 7.35
CA LYS A 44 -6.48 -1.40 8.55
C LYS A 44 -7.85 -1.99 8.19
N ARG A 45 -8.60 -1.33 7.30
CA ARG A 45 -9.90 -1.83 6.83
C ARG A 45 -9.75 -3.16 6.10
N THR A 46 -8.75 -3.29 5.23
CA THR A 46 -8.46 -4.55 4.54
C THR A 46 -8.21 -5.67 5.55
N GLN A 47 -7.33 -5.44 6.53
CA GLN A 47 -7.02 -6.43 7.58
C GLN A 47 -8.26 -6.85 8.37
N GLU A 48 -9.15 -5.90 8.71
CA GLU A 48 -10.42 -6.18 9.40
C GLU A 48 -11.40 -7.01 8.55
N THR A 49 -11.32 -6.94 7.22
CA THR A 49 -12.23 -7.66 6.31
C THR A 49 -11.60 -8.89 5.65
N LEU A 50 -10.33 -9.23 5.93
CA LEU A 50 -9.64 -10.36 5.29
C LEU A 50 -10.39 -11.68 5.48
N SER A 51 -10.97 -11.91 6.66
CA SER A 51 -11.74 -13.11 6.96
C SER A 51 -13.07 -13.21 6.23
N GLU A 52 -13.57 -12.09 5.68
CA GLU A 52 -14.86 -11.99 4.99
C GLU A 52 -14.69 -11.87 3.47
N THR A 53 -13.48 -11.56 3.01
CA THR A 53 -13.18 -11.23 1.62
C THR A 53 -12.72 -12.47 0.88
N SER A 54 -13.36 -12.79 -0.25
CA SER A 54 -13.01 -13.95 -1.08
C SER A 54 -11.97 -13.65 -2.18
N SER A 55 -11.62 -12.38 -2.40
CA SER A 55 -10.72 -11.97 -3.48
C SER A 55 -10.02 -10.66 -3.16
N LEU A 56 -8.72 -10.60 -3.45
CA LEU A 56 -7.90 -9.41 -3.36
C LEU A 56 -7.67 -8.81 -4.74
N ASP A 57 -7.61 -7.48 -4.82
CA ASP A 57 -7.33 -6.77 -6.06
C ASP A 57 -5.82 -6.73 -6.33
N ILE A 58 -5.42 -7.21 -7.51
CA ILE A 58 -4.03 -7.21 -7.98
C ILE A 58 -3.67 -5.82 -8.49
N ALA A 59 -2.48 -5.33 -8.12
CA ALA A 59 -1.92 -4.08 -8.58
C ALA A 59 -1.13 -4.27 -9.89
N ASP A 60 -1.81 -4.72 -10.95
CA ASP A 60 -1.18 -5.16 -12.22
C ASP A 60 -0.40 -4.03 -12.95
N GLY A 61 -0.75 -2.77 -12.67
CA GLY A 61 -0.07 -1.59 -13.19
C GLY A 61 1.00 -0.99 -12.27
N PHE A 62 1.15 -1.49 -11.04
CA PHE A 62 2.03 -0.89 -10.04
C PHE A 62 3.38 -1.61 -9.98
N TYR A 63 4.46 -0.86 -10.16
CA TYR A 63 5.83 -1.38 -10.08
C TYR A 63 6.75 -0.38 -9.38
N CYS A 64 7.44 -0.84 -8.34
CA CYS A 64 8.43 -0.06 -7.62
C CYS A 64 9.65 -0.93 -7.29
N GLU A 65 10.77 -0.71 -7.97
CA GLU A 65 12.03 -1.44 -7.73
C GLU A 65 12.54 -1.24 -6.30
N GLU A 66 12.42 -0.02 -5.76
CA GLU A 66 12.94 0.31 -4.43
C GLU A 66 12.18 -0.38 -3.29
N MET A 67 10.94 -0.80 -3.52
CA MET A 67 10.14 -1.55 -2.54
C MET A 67 10.32 -3.06 -2.66
N GLU A 68 11.09 -3.54 -3.65
CA GLU A 68 11.36 -4.95 -3.92
C GLU A 68 10.09 -5.82 -3.99
N LEU A 69 8.99 -5.22 -4.47
CA LEU A 69 7.72 -5.95 -4.64
C LEU A 69 7.72 -6.77 -5.94
N PRO A 70 7.24 -8.02 -5.90
CA PRO A 70 7.06 -8.83 -7.09
C PRO A 70 6.00 -8.21 -8.00
N ARG A 71 6.09 -8.50 -9.30
CA ARG A 71 4.98 -8.22 -10.23
C ARG A 71 3.78 -9.07 -9.85
N GLY A 72 2.59 -8.48 -9.91
CA GLY A 72 1.35 -9.16 -9.52
C GLY A 72 1.04 -9.09 -8.02
N SER A 73 1.76 -8.25 -7.26
CA SER A 73 1.39 -7.98 -5.86
C SER A 73 0.00 -7.37 -5.74
N TYR A 74 -0.66 -7.63 -4.61
CA TYR A 74 -1.96 -7.05 -4.29
C TYR A 74 -1.83 -5.60 -3.82
N TRP A 75 -2.88 -4.80 -4.01
CA TRP A 75 -2.90 -3.41 -3.55
C TRP A 75 -2.63 -3.28 -2.05
N CYS A 76 -3.11 -4.22 -1.23
CA CYS A 76 -2.83 -4.21 0.21
C CYS A 76 -1.33 -4.39 0.53
N GLU A 77 -0.62 -5.21 -0.24
CA GLU A 77 0.83 -5.39 -0.13
C GLU A 77 1.57 -4.11 -0.55
N VAL A 78 1.16 -3.50 -1.67
CA VAL A 78 1.69 -2.23 -2.15
C VAL A 78 1.56 -1.13 -1.09
N ILE A 79 0.39 -1.04 -0.46
CA ILE A 79 0.13 -0.07 0.61
C ILE A 79 1.04 -0.35 1.82
N ALA A 80 1.16 -1.62 2.23
CA ALA A 80 1.98 -2.00 3.37
C ALA A 80 3.47 -1.68 3.14
N ALA A 81 3.99 -2.02 1.96
CA ALA A 81 5.36 -1.71 1.55
C ALA A 81 5.60 -0.19 1.47
N SER A 82 4.65 0.56 0.90
CA SER A 82 4.71 2.02 0.85
C SER A 82 4.81 2.64 2.24
N LEU A 83 4.03 2.16 3.20
CA LEU A 83 4.07 2.64 4.58
C LEU A 83 5.36 2.27 5.30
N ASP A 84 5.92 1.10 5.02
CA ASP A 84 7.21 0.66 5.55
C ASP A 84 8.37 1.46 4.96
N TYR A 85 8.36 1.73 3.65
CA TYR A 85 9.33 2.59 2.97
C TYR A 85 9.32 4.01 3.56
N LEU A 86 8.14 4.63 3.70
CA LEU A 86 7.98 5.98 4.23
C LEU A 86 8.33 6.12 5.72
N LYS A 87 8.11 5.06 6.49
CA LYS A 87 8.38 5.04 7.93
C LYS A 87 8.60 3.60 8.39
N PRO A 88 9.85 3.12 8.33
CA PRO A 88 10.21 1.82 8.86
C PRO A 88 9.84 1.78 10.35
N ARG A 89 9.14 0.72 10.78
CA ARG A 89 8.97 0.48 12.22
C ARG A 89 10.36 0.18 12.79
N ARG A 90 10.82 0.99 13.77
CA ARG A 90 12.10 0.73 14.43
C ARG A 90 11.96 -0.55 15.24
N HIS A 91 12.81 -1.52 14.94
CA HIS A 91 12.95 -2.79 15.65
C HIS A 91 13.15 -2.57 17.16
N GLN A 92 12.07 -2.61 17.92
CA GLN A 92 12.10 -3.07 19.31
C GLN A 92 10.92 -4.00 19.62
N ASP A 93 9.78 -3.92 18.91
CA ASP A 93 8.66 -4.89 19.05
C ASP A 93 7.73 -5.02 17.81
N GLY A 94 8.01 -4.38 16.67
CA GLY A 94 7.09 -4.37 15.51
C GLY A 94 7.79 -4.75 14.21
N GLY A 95 7.30 -5.80 13.55
CA GLY A 95 7.81 -6.25 12.26
C GLY A 95 7.43 -5.31 11.11
N SER A 96 7.90 -5.64 9.90
CA SER A 96 7.41 -5.01 8.67
C SER A 96 5.90 -5.23 8.55
N ARG A 97 5.15 -4.17 8.22
CA ARG A 97 3.71 -4.26 7.94
C ARG A 97 3.45 -5.21 6.78
N LEU A 98 4.32 -5.23 5.77
CA LEU A 98 4.20 -6.14 4.64
C LEU A 98 4.31 -7.60 5.11
N ILE A 99 5.28 -7.91 5.97
CA ILE A 99 5.46 -9.27 6.51
C ILE A 99 4.26 -9.68 7.38
N GLU A 100 3.78 -8.79 8.25
CA GLU A 100 2.59 -9.01 9.08
C GLU A 100 1.36 -9.28 8.21
N LEU A 101 1.11 -8.42 7.20
CA LEU A 101 0.00 -8.57 6.27
C LEU A 101 0.07 -9.89 5.51
N ARG A 102 1.23 -10.23 4.92
CA ARG A 102 1.38 -11.48 4.16
C ARG A 102 1.13 -12.71 5.02
N ARG A 103 1.56 -12.70 6.29
CA ARG A 103 1.22 -13.75 7.23
C ARG A 103 -0.30 -13.87 7.43
N GLU A 104 -0.99 -12.75 7.57
CA GLU A 104 -2.46 -12.75 7.66
C GLU A 104 -3.12 -13.27 6.39
N LEU A 105 -2.65 -12.88 5.20
CA LEU A 105 -3.15 -13.39 3.93
C LEU A 105 -3.01 -14.92 3.84
N MET A 106 -1.84 -15.45 4.20
CA MET A 106 -1.58 -16.89 4.23
C MET A 106 -2.49 -17.61 5.23
N LEU A 107 -2.65 -17.07 6.45
CA LEU A 107 -3.54 -17.66 7.47
C LEU A 107 -5.02 -17.66 7.06
N ASN A 108 -5.43 -16.74 6.18
CA ASN A 108 -6.77 -16.68 5.61
C ASN A 108 -6.91 -17.45 4.28
N ASN A 109 -5.88 -18.20 3.84
CA ASN A 109 -5.83 -18.92 2.57
C ASN A 109 -6.06 -18.02 1.34
N LEU A 110 -5.62 -16.77 1.40
CA LEU A 110 -5.71 -15.80 0.30
C LEU A 110 -4.46 -15.77 -0.58
N ILE A 111 -3.34 -16.27 -0.05
CA ILE A 111 -2.10 -16.53 -0.80
C ILE A 111 -1.58 -17.91 -0.41
N ASP A 112 -0.87 -18.55 -1.33
CA ASP A 112 -0.29 -19.87 -1.07
C ASP A 112 1.01 -19.77 -0.24
N PRO A 113 1.34 -20.80 0.56
CA PRO A 113 2.60 -20.83 1.32
C PRO A 113 3.84 -20.69 0.44
N GLU A 114 3.81 -21.22 -0.79
CA GLU A 114 4.91 -21.08 -1.76
C GLU A 114 5.09 -19.62 -2.21
N GLU A 115 3.99 -18.89 -2.40
CA GLU A 115 4.04 -17.45 -2.70
C GLU A 115 4.61 -16.66 -1.51
N PHE A 116 4.26 -17.05 -0.29
CA PHE A 116 4.82 -16.45 0.93
C PHE A 116 6.34 -16.73 1.08
N GLU A 117 6.80 -17.95 0.80
CA GLU A 117 8.21 -18.35 0.93
C GLU A 117 9.12 -17.78 -0.17
N ALA A 118 8.62 -17.68 -1.40
CA ALA A 118 9.34 -17.10 -2.54
C ALA A 118 9.74 -15.63 -2.33
N LEU A 119 9.16 -14.96 -1.33
CA LEU A 119 9.35 -13.55 -1.03
C LEU A 119 10.26 -13.29 0.17
N ASN A 120 10.68 -14.34 0.88
CA ASN A 120 11.64 -14.26 2.01
C ASN A 120 13.05 -14.75 1.63
N CYS A 121 13.30 -15.08 0.36
CA CYS A 121 14.57 -15.62 -0.15
C CYS A 121 15.30 -14.64 -1.07
#